data_AF-A0A932XVT2-F1
#
_entry.id   AF-A0A932XVT2-F1
#
_cell.length_a   1.000
_cell.length_b   1.000
_cell.length_c   1.000
_cell.angle_alpha   90.00
_cell.angle_beta   90.00
_cell.angle_gamma   90.00
#
_symmetry.space_group_name_H-M   'P 1'
#
loop_
_entity.id
_entity.type
_entity.pdbx_description
1 polymer ?
#
loop_
_entity_poly.entity_id
_entity_poly.type
_entity_poly.pdbx_seq_one_letter_code
_entity_poly.pdbx_strand_id
1 'polypeptide(L)'
;RAAATLGRVRTAVAEKMHLADPAKAAWVWVTDFPMYEYNEAAGKIDFSHNPFSMPQGGLSALDAPDPTTILGYQYDLALNGYEISSGAIRNHRPDIMYRAFAIAGYSQKEVDKKFGGLLRAFSFGAPPHGGLAPGLDRLLFILQDEANIREIYAFPKDGRARDLMMDAPSNVTAQQLKELHLHLDQPH
;
A
#
# COMPACT_ATOMS: atom_id res chain seq x y z
N ARG A 1 -11.52 -17.23 0.38
CA ARG A 1 -11.93 -17.43 -1.04
C ARG A 1 -13.45 -17.31 -1.24
N ALA A 2 -14.31 -18.06 -0.52
CA ALA A 2 -15.78 -17.94 -0.65
C ALA A 2 -16.32 -16.52 -0.31
N ALA A 3 -15.81 -15.89 0.74
CA ALA A 3 -16.21 -14.53 1.14
C ALA A 3 -15.94 -13.48 0.06
N ALA A 4 -14.79 -13.56 -0.64
CA ALA A 4 -14.44 -12.62 -1.71
C ALA A 4 -15.38 -12.78 -2.91
N THR A 5 -15.69 -14.02 -3.30
CA THR A 5 -16.64 -14.29 -4.40
C THR A 5 -18.04 -13.79 -4.04
N LEU A 6 -18.54 -14.10 -2.85
CA LEU A 6 -19.86 -13.63 -2.39
C LEU A 6 -19.91 -12.11 -2.24
N GLY A 7 -18.81 -11.46 -1.85
CA GLY A 7 -18.68 -10.02 -1.83
C GLY A 7 -18.90 -9.38 -3.20
N ARG A 8 -18.32 -9.98 -4.26
CA ARG A 8 -18.55 -9.51 -5.66
C ARG A 8 -20.00 -9.71 -6.10
N VAL A 9 -20.60 -10.86 -5.77
CA VAL A 9 -22.01 -11.12 -6.06
C VAL A 9 -22.92 -10.11 -5.36
N ARG A 10 -22.67 -9.81 -4.08
CA ARG A 10 -23.39 -8.80 -3.32
C ARG A 10 -23.35 -7.44 -4.04
N THR A 11 -22.17 -6.99 -4.46
CA THR A 11 -22.02 -5.72 -5.17
C THR A 11 -22.79 -5.72 -6.49
N ALA A 12 -22.64 -6.77 -7.31
CA ALA A 12 -23.34 -6.86 -8.61
C ALA A 12 -24.87 -6.90 -8.46
N VAL A 13 -25.38 -7.57 -7.43
CA VAL A 13 -26.82 -7.58 -7.12
C VAL A 13 -27.28 -6.19 -6.67
N ALA A 14 -26.52 -5.52 -5.81
CA ALA A 14 -26.85 -4.18 -5.33
C ALA A 14 -26.89 -3.15 -6.48
N GLU A 15 -25.96 -3.23 -7.44
CA GLU A 15 -25.95 -2.42 -8.64
C GLU A 15 -27.18 -2.68 -9.52
N LYS A 16 -27.46 -3.95 -9.83
CA LYS A 16 -28.60 -4.35 -10.69
C LYS A 16 -29.95 -3.98 -10.07
N MET A 17 -30.05 -4.00 -8.75
CA MET A 17 -31.27 -3.66 -8.01
C MET A 17 -31.31 -2.18 -7.58
N HIS A 18 -30.32 -1.37 -7.96
CA HIS A 18 -30.23 0.05 -7.60
C HIS A 18 -30.37 0.31 -6.08
N LEU A 19 -29.68 -0.50 -5.26
CA LEU A 19 -29.82 -0.46 -3.80
C LEU A 19 -28.96 0.61 -3.13
N ALA A 20 -27.90 1.08 -3.80
CA ALA A 20 -27.04 2.14 -3.31
C ALA A 20 -27.66 3.51 -3.62
N ASP A 21 -27.71 4.39 -2.62
CA ASP A 21 -28.15 5.78 -2.78
C ASP A 21 -26.98 6.63 -3.26
N PRO A 22 -27.01 7.18 -4.49
CA PRO A 22 -25.88 7.94 -5.06
C PRO A 22 -25.63 9.26 -4.32
N ALA A 23 -26.59 9.77 -3.55
CA ALA A 23 -26.42 11.01 -2.79
C ALA A 23 -25.74 10.79 -1.42
N LYS A 24 -25.44 9.54 -1.03
CA LYS A 24 -24.86 9.21 0.27
C LYS A 24 -23.36 8.90 0.18
N ALA A 25 -22.60 9.53 1.07
CA ALA A 25 -21.22 9.20 1.35
C ALA A 25 -21.14 8.25 2.56
N ALA A 26 -20.94 6.96 2.31
CA ALA A 26 -20.77 5.93 3.33
C ALA A 26 -19.29 5.72 3.66
N TRP A 27 -18.86 6.33 4.76
CA TRP A 27 -17.49 6.25 5.27
C TRP A 27 -17.33 5.10 6.27
N VAL A 28 -16.19 4.41 6.22
CA VAL A 28 -15.85 3.38 7.21
C VAL A 28 -14.35 3.34 7.45
N TRP A 29 -13.97 3.26 8.73
CA TRP A 29 -12.64 2.85 9.14
C TRP A 29 -12.58 1.33 9.22
N VAL A 30 -11.61 0.75 8.54
CA VAL A 30 -11.25 -0.66 8.72
C VAL A 30 -9.98 -0.67 9.56
N THR A 31 -10.01 -1.38 10.68
CA THR A 31 -8.90 -1.51 11.63
C THR A 31 -8.62 -2.99 11.87
N ASP A 32 -7.64 -3.28 12.73
CA ASP A 32 -7.34 -4.64 13.18
C ASP A 32 -6.94 -5.57 12.04
N PHE A 33 -6.10 -5.03 11.15
CA PHE A 33 -5.45 -5.83 10.12
C PHE A 33 -4.42 -6.77 10.77
N PRO A 34 -4.36 -8.04 10.33
CA PRO A 34 -3.23 -8.92 10.63
C PRO A 34 -1.94 -8.25 10.17
N MET A 35 -0.88 -8.30 10.98
CA MET A 35 0.45 -7.80 10.62
C MET A 35 1.14 -8.71 9.60
N TYR A 36 0.82 -10.00 9.64
CA TYR A 36 1.38 -11.03 8.78
C TYR A 36 0.29 -11.79 8.05
N GLU A 37 0.62 -12.29 6.87
CA GLU A 37 -0.18 -13.25 6.12
C GLU A 37 0.67 -14.41 5.61
N TYR A 38 0.04 -15.55 5.33
CA TYR A 38 0.71 -16.65 4.67
C TYR A 38 0.70 -16.43 3.16
N ASN A 39 1.86 -16.18 2.59
CA ASN A 39 2.03 -16.07 1.15
C ASN A 39 2.08 -17.47 0.53
N GLU A 40 0.96 -17.93 -0.02
CA GLU A 40 0.85 -19.26 -0.65
C GLU A 40 1.85 -19.45 -1.81
N ALA A 41 2.14 -18.40 -2.59
CA ALA A 41 3.02 -18.49 -3.75
C ALA A 41 4.50 -18.64 -3.34
N ALA A 42 4.90 -17.96 -2.27
CA ALA A 42 6.25 -18.06 -1.71
C ALA A 42 6.39 -19.18 -0.67
N GLY A 43 5.29 -19.78 -0.23
CA GLY A 43 5.24 -20.84 0.78
C GLY A 43 5.70 -20.40 2.17
N LYS A 44 5.61 -19.10 2.50
CA LYS A 44 6.14 -18.52 3.74
C LYS A 44 5.27 -17.41 4.31
N ILE A 45 5.49 -17.08 5.57
CA ILE A 45 4.91 -15.90 6.20
C ILE A 45 5.56 -14.64 5.61
N ASP A 46 4.75 -13.63 5.32
CA ASP A 46 5.18 -12.30 4.90
C ASP A 46 4.35 -11.23 5.60
N PHE A 47 4.75 -9.97 5.48
CA PHE A 47 3.94 -8.85 5.95
C PHE A 47 2.69 -8.71 5.08
N SER A 48 1.53 -8.53 5.70
CA SER A 48 0.26 -8.31 4.99
C SER A 48 0.23 -6.96 4.25
N HIS A 49 0.79 -5.93 4.89
CA HIS A 49 0.80 -4.55 4.42
C HIS A 49 2.19 -3.95 4.61
N ASN A 50 2.32 -2.95 5.48
CA ASN A 50 3.56 -2.21 5.64
C ASN A 50 4.46 -2.87 6.72
N PRO A 51 5.71 -3.23 6.39
CA PRO A 51 6.62 -3.91 7.33
C PRO A 51 7.11 -3.03 8.47
N PHE A 52 6.85 -1.72 8.42
CA PHE A 52 7.23 -0.74 9.44
C PHE A 52 6.07 -0.39 10.38
N SER A 53 4.95 -1.11 10.33
CA SER A 53 3.86 -0.90 11.28
C SER A 53 4.22 -1.42 12.67
N MET A 54 3.75 -0.73 13.70
CA MET A 54 3.90 -1.19 15.08
C MET A 54 2.91 -2.36 15.33
N PRO A 55 3.35 -3.52 15.84
CA PRO A 55 2.44 -4.56 16.30
C PRO A 55 1.58 -4.06 17.48
N GLN A 56 0.31 -4.44 17.51
CA GLN A 56 -0.57 -4.18 18.65
C GLN A 56 -0.07 -4.99 19.85
N GLY A 57 0.40 -4.30 20.90
CA GLY A 57 1.09 -4.92 22.04
C GLY A 57 2.63 -4.83 21.97
N GLY A 58 3.21 -4.24 20.93
CA GLY A 58 4.64 -3.98 20.85
C GLY A 58 5.47 -5.26 20.77
N LEU A 59 6.58 -5.32 21.51
CA LEU A 59 7.53 -6.45 21.43
C LEU A 59 6.90 -7.79 21.84
N SER A 60 6.08 -7.82 22.89
CA SER A 60 5.50 -9.07 23.42
C SER A 60 4.49 -9.71 22.47
N ALA A 61 3.85 -8.92 21.60
CA ALA A 61 2.95 -9.44 20.58
C ALA A 61 3.68 -10.35 19.58
N LEU A 62 4.99 -10.12 19.37
CA LEU A 62 5.81 -10.90 18.45
C LEU A 62 6.19 -12.29 18.98
N ASP A 63 5.80 -12.62 20.22
CA ASP A 63 5.99 -13.95 20.81
C ASP A 63 4.74 -14.84 20.68
N ALA A 64 3.72 -14.39 19.94
CA ALA A 64 2.53 -15.18 19.65
C ALA A 64 2.91 -16.51 18.93
N PRO A 65 2.34 -17.66 19.33
CA PRO A 65 2.63 -18.95 18.69
C PRO A 65 2.30 -18.98 17.19
N ASP A 66 1.24 -18.28 16.80
CA ASP A 66 0.84 -18.08 15.41
C ASP A 66 1.02 -16.61 15.02
N PRO A 67 2.03 -16.27 14.20
CA PRO A 67 2.28 -14.90 13.78
C PRO A 67 1.12 -14.26 13.03
N THR A 68 0.26 -15.03 12.37
CA THR A 68 -0.87 -14.50 11.59
C THR A 68 -2.00 -13.94 12.46
N THR A 69 -1.96 -14.22 13.78
CA THR A 69 -2.88 -13.65 14.77
C THR A 69 -2.43 -12.29 15.30
N ILE A 70 -1.18 -11.89 15.02
CA ILE A 70 -0.64 -10.61 15.46
C ILE A 70 -1.30 -9.51 14.65
N LEU A 71 -1.94 -8.55 15.33
CA LEU A 71 -2.52 -7.38 14.69
C LEU A 71 -1.48 -6.26 14.55
N GLY A 72 -1.55 -5.50 13.47
CA GLY A 72 -0.83 -4.25 13.31
C GLY A 72 -1.67 -3.06 13.74
N TYR A 73 -1.04 -1.99 14.21
CA TYR A 73 -1.68 -0.67 14.25
C TYR A 73 -1.75 -0.08 12.84
N GLN A 74 -2.56 -0.72 11.99
CA GLN A 74 -2.82 -0.39 10.60
C GLN A 74 -4.31 -0.09 10.44
N TYR A 75 -4.63 0.80 9.52
CA TYR A 75 -6.00 1.24 9.31
C TYR A 75 -6.18 1.78 7.89
N ASP A 76 -7.35 1.50 7.33
CA ASP A 76 -7.79 2.01 6.05
C ASP A 76 -9.08 2.82 6.22
N LEU A 77 -9.20 3.91 5.47
CA LEU A 77 -10.42 4.67 5.31
C LEU A 77 -11.03 4.31 3.96
N ALA A 78 -12.25 3.78 3.97
CA ALA A 78 -13.02 3.51 2.77
C ALA A 78 -14.23 4.44 2.65
N LEU A 79 -14.58 4.78 1.42
CA LEU A 79 -15.75 5.56 1.03
C LEU A 79 -16.48 4.81 -0.09
N ASN A 80 -17.76 4.52 0.10
CA ASN A 80 -18.63 3.90 -0.91
C ASN A 80 -18.02 2.61 -1.51
N GLY A 81 -17.27 1.86 -0.70
CA GLY A 81 -16.63 0.60 -1.12
C GLY A 81 -15.24 0.75 -1.76
N TYR A 82 -14.72 1.96 -1.90
CA TYR A 82 -13.36 2.23 -2.36
C TYR A 82 -12.45 2.56 -1.18
N GLU A 83 -11.23 2.02 -1.19
CA GLU A 83 -10.16 2.48 -0.30
C GLU A 83 -9.70 3.88 -0.75
N ILE A 84 -9.75 4.85 0.17
CA ILE A 84 -9.39 6.26 -0.05
C ILE A 84 -8.11 6.64 0.66
N SER A 85 -7.79 5.98 1.77
CA SER A 85 -6.55 6.22 2.48
C SER A 85 -6.14 4.97 3.21
N SER A 86 -4.83 4.76 3.32
CA SER A 86 -4.24 3.77 4.22
C SER A 86 -3.25 4.46 5.15
N GLY A 87 -3.08 3.91 6.35
CA GLY A 87 -2.21 4.46 7.36
C GLY A 87 -1.78 3.44 8.42
N ALA A 88 -0.80 3.85 9.22
CA ALA A 88 -0.33 3.04 10.32
C ALA A 88 0.38 3.87 11.39
N ILE A 89 0.37 3.38 12.61
CA ILE A 89 1.35 3.75 13.62
C ILE A 89 2.66 3.02 13.29
N ARG A 90 3.74 3.78 13.21
CA ARG A 90 5.04 3.30 12.78
C ARG A 90 5.83 2.75 13.95
N ASN A 91 6.56 1.68 13.66
CA ASN A 91 7.58 1.18 14.54
C ASN A 91 8.74 2.20 14.59
N HIS A 92 9.07 2.64 15.80
CA HIS A 92 10.17 3.56 16.09
C HIS A 92 11.29 2.89 16.89
N ARG A 93 11.20 1.57 17.08
CA ARG A 93 12.03 0.75 17.97
C ARG A 93 12.81 -0.30 17.17
N PRO A 94 14.16 -0.21 17.13
CA PRO A 94 14.98 -1.15 16.37
C PRO A 94 14.81 -2.61 16.78
N ASP A 95 14.68 -2.88 18.08
CA ASP A 95 14.51 -4.24 18.62
C ASP A 95 13.22 -4.90 18.14
N ILE A 96 12.10 -4.17 18.17
CA ILE A 96 10.83 -4.63 17.59
C ILE A 96 10.97 -4.84 16.09
N MET A 97 11.68 -3.94 15.40
CA MET A 97 11.84 -4.01 13.95
C MET A 97 12.61 -5.27 13.53
N TYR A 98 13.76 -5.54 14.13
CA TYR A 98 14.52 -6.76 13.82
C TYR A 98 13.71 -8.03 14.14
N ARG A 99 12.99 -8.05 15.28
CA ARG A 99 12.15 -9.20 15.64
C ARG A 99 11.02 -9.42 14.65
N ALA A 100 10.34 -8.37 14.21
CA ALA A 100 9.26 -8.45 13.25
C ALA A 100 9.75 -8.93 11.87
N PHE A 101 10.86 -8.38 11.38
CA PHE A 101 11.47 -8.82 10.13
C PHE A 101 12.00 -10.26 10.20
N ALA A 102 12.51 -10.71 11.34
CA ALA A 102 12.94 -12.09 11.53
C ALA A 102 11.78 -13.10 11.38
N ILE A 103 10.57 -12.76 11.83
CA ILE A 103 9.37 -13.59 11.64
C ILE A 103 9.03 -13.76 10.17
N ALA A 104 9.18 -12.69 9.36
CA ALA A 104 9.01 -12.74 7.90
C ALA A 104 10.22 -13.37 7.15
N GLY A 105 11.20 -13.90 7.89
CA GLY A 105 12.34 -14.63 7.33
C GLY A 105 13.54 -13.78 6.92
N TYR A 106 13.62 -12.52 7.34
CA TYR A 106 14.77 -11.66 7.06
C TYR A 106 15.83 -11.78 8.17
N SER A 107 17.08 -11.95 7.77
CA SER A 107 18.22 -11.85 8.69
C SER A 107 18.49 -10.40 9.07
N GLN A 108 19.08 -10.17 10.25
CA GLN A 108 19.49 -8.83 10.68
C GLN A 108 20.38 -8.11 9.65
N LYS A 109 21.32 -8.84 9.03
CA LYS A 109 22.21 -8.32 7.99
C LYS A 109 21.45 -7.82 6.75
N GLU A 110 20.36 -8.49 6.37
CA GLU A 110 19.52 -8.06 5.25
C GLU A 110 18.74 -6.80 5.60
N VAL A 111 18.21 -6.72 6.83
CA VAL A 111 17.51 -5.53 7.33
C VAL A 111 18.47 -4.33 7.38
N ASP A 112 19.68 -4.50 7.89
CA ASP A 112 20.71 -3.46 7.93
C ASP A 112 21.09 -2.97 6.54
N LYS A 113 21.27 -3.90 5.60
CA LYS A 113 21.63 -3.57 4.22
C LYS A 113 20.52 -2.78 3.51
N LYS A 114 19.25 -3.12 3.74
CA LYS A 114 18.10 -2.47 3.09
C LYS A 114 17.67 -1.18 3.79
N PHE A 115 17.72 -1.14 5.12
CA PHE A 115 17.08 -0.11 5.95
C PHE A 115 18.00 0.53 6.99
N GLY A 116 19.33 0.34 6.88
CA GLY A 116 20.28 0.81 7.88
C GLY A 116 20.25 2.32 8.13
N GLY A 117 19.90 3.14 7.14
CA GLY A 117 19.69 4.58 7.33
C GLY A 117 18.54 4.88 8.29
N LEU A 118 17.40 4.21 8.10
CA LEU A 118 16.22 4.34 8.95
C LEU A 118 16.49 3.82 10.37
N LEU A 119 17.11 2.65 10.48
CA LEU A 119 17.47 2.05 11.77
C LEU A 119 18.39 2.93 12.61
N ARG A 120 19.41 3.52 11.98
CA ARG A 120 20.29 4.50 12.64
C ARG A 120 19.52 5.70 13.14
N ALA A 121 18.58 6.22 12.35
CA ALA A 121 17.73 7.33 12.77
C ALA A 121 16.91 6.97 14.03
N PHE A 122 16.36 5.76 14.10
CA PHE A 122 15.62 5.29 15.27
C PHE A 122 16.49 5.17 16.53
N SER A 123 17.77 4.81 16.39
CA SER A 123 18.72 4.76 17.51
C SER A 123 18.97 6.11 18.19
N PHE A 124 18.65 7.23 17.54
CA PHE A 124 18.73 8.57 18.14
C PHE A 124 17.45 9.00 18.88
N GLY A 125 16.51 8.08 19.10
CA GLY A 125 15.28 8.35 19.86
C GLY A 125 14.13 8.87 19.01
N ALA A 126 13.83 8.19 17.90
CA ALA A 126 12.65 8.51 17.11
C ALA A 126 11.38 8.39 17.98
N PRO A 127 10.50 9.41 18.03
CA PRO A 127 9.30 9.36 18.83
C PRO A 127 8.28 8.37 18.24
N PRO A 128 7.29 7.92 19.04
CA PRO A 128 6.09 7.31 18.49
C PRO A 128 5.48 8.22 17.43
N HIS A 129 5.26 7.69 16.23
CA HIS A 129 4.75 8.45 15.10
C HIS A 129 3.83 7.57 14.25
N GLY A 130 2.98 8.22 13.47
CA GLY A 130 2.02 7.58 12.60
C GLY A 130 1.56 8.54 11.52
N GLY A 131 0.82 8.03 10.55
CA GLY A 131 0.31 8.86 9.49
C GLY A 131 -0.60 8.07 8.57
N LEU A 132 -1.12 8.76 7.56
CA LEU A 132 -1.97 8.21 6.52
C LEU A 132 -1.71 8.95 5.21
N ALA A 133 -1.97 8.29 4.08
CA ALA A 133 -1.82 8.85 2.75
C ALA A 133 -3.16 8.79 2.01
N PRO A 134 -3.87 9.93 1.85
CA PRO A 134 -5.13 9.95 1.12
C PRO A 134 -4.87 9.95 -0.39
N GLY A 135 -5.52 9.03 -1.09
CA GLY A 135 -5.65 9.04 -2.55
C GLY A 135 -6.60 10.14 -2.99
N LEU A 136 -6.10 11.37 -3.02
CA LEU A 136 -6.88 12.58 -3.35
C LEU A 136 -7.64 12.43 -4.67
N ASP A 137 -7.00 11.83 -5.67
CA ASP A 137 -7.57 11.62 -6.98
C ASP A 137 -8.82 10.73 -6.92
N ARG A 138 -8.78 9.66 -6.11
CA ARG A 138 -9.92 8.75 -5.92
C ARG A 138 -11.01 9.39 -5.08
N LEU A 139 -10.63 10.17 -4.07
CA LEU A 139 -11.58 10.94 -3.28
C LEU A 139 -12.38 11.90 -4.18
N LEU A 140 -11.68 12.66 -5.03
CA LEU A 140 -12.31 13.62 -5.93
C LEU A 140 -13.19 12.93 -6.99
N PHE A 141 -12.71 11.84 -7.58
CA PHE A 141 -13.48 11.03 -8.53
C PHE A 141 -14.81 10.53 -7.94
N ILE A 142 -14.81 10.06 -6.68
CA ILE A 142 -16.03 9.57 -6.01
C ILE A 142 -16.96 10.72 -5.63
N LEU A 143 -16.40 11.81 -5.08
CA LEU A 143 -17.22 12.94 -4.62
C LEU A 143 -17.83 13.73 -5.78
N GLN A 144 -17.22 13.70 -6.97
CA GLN A 144 -17.76 14.31 -8.19
C GLN A 144 -18.64 13.35 -9.01
N ASP A 145 -18.80 12.10 -8.57
CA ASP A 145 -19.56 11.05 -9.29
C ASP A 145 -19.07 10.86 -10.74
N GLU A 146 -17.74 10.94 -10.93
CA GLU A 146 -17.14 10.78 -12.24
C GLU A 146 -17.08 9.30 -12.64
N ALA A 147 -17.08 9.02 -13.96
CA ALA A 147 -16.98 7.64 -14.46
C ALA A 147 -15.55 7.10 -14.48
N ASN A 148 -14.56 8.00 -14.48
CA ASN A 148 -13.14 7.64 -14.48
C ASN A 148 -12.29 8.67 -13.74
N ILE A 149 -11.21 8.22 -13.10
CA ILE A 149 -10.23 9.13 -12.48
C ILE A 149 -9.58 10.08 -13.50
N ARG A 150 -9.59 9.75 -14.80
CA ARG A 150 -9.08 10.64 -15.85
C ARG A 150 -9.88 11.94 -15.99
N GLU A 151 -11.17 11.93 -15.64
CA GLU A 151 -12.04 13.11 -15.77
C GLU A 151 -11.64 14.24 -14.81
N ILE A 152 -10.90 13.92 -13.73
CA ILE A 152 -10.42 14.92 -12.77
C ILE A 152 -9.01 15.46 -13.10
N TYR A 153 -8.34 14.94 -14.13
CA TYR A 153 -7.03 15.42 -14.55
C TYR A 153 -7.16 16.32 -15.79
N ALA A 154 -6.44 17.44 -15.79
CA ALA A 154 -6.39 18.32 -16.96
C ALA A 154 -5.71 17.66 -18.19
N PHE A 155 -4.68 16.83 -17.96
CA PHE A 155 -3.92 16.14 -19.00
C PHE A 155 -3.73 14.66 -18.64
N PRO A 156 -4.78 13.83 -18.78
CA PRO A 156 -4.71 12.43 -18.40
C PRO A 156 -3.87 11.62 -19.40
N LYS A 157 -3.26 10.53 -18.92
CA LYS A 157 -2.59 9.54 -19.77
C LYS A 157 -3.56 8.46 -20.23
N ASP A 158 -3.30 7.88 -21.40
CA ASP A 158 -4.07 6.74 -21.91
C ASP A 158 -3.83 5.45 -21.09
N GLY A 159 -4.48 4.35 -21.46
CA GLY A 159 -4.30 3.05 -20.79
C GLY A 159 -2.90 2.44 -20.92
N ARG A 160 -2.03 3.01 -21.77
CA ARG A 160 -0.63 2.61 -21.96
C ARG A 160 0.34 3.63 -21.36
N ALA A 161 -0.16 4.51 -20.47
CA ALA A 161 0.61 5.58 -19.83
C ALA A 161 1.25 6.57 -20.82
N ARG A 162 0.63 6.77 -21.98
CA ARG A 162 1.06 7.77 -22.97
C ARG A 162 0.30 9.07 -22.79
N ASP A 163 1.02 10.17 -22.88
CA ASP A 163 0.46 11.51 -23.02
C ASP A 163 0.30 11.81 -24.52
N LEU A 164 -0.94 11.74 -24.99
CA LEU A 164 -1.24 11.92 -26.42
C LEU A 164 -1.14 13.39 -26.86
N MET A 165 -1.23 14.34 -25.92
CA MET A 165 -1.12 15.76 -26.23
C MET A 165 0.34 16.16 -26.45
N MET A 166 1.23 15.62 -25.63
CA MET A 166 2.67 15.93 -25.66
C MET A 166 3.50 14.93 -26.46
N ASP A 167 2.88 13.89 -27.02
CA ASP A 167 3.56 12.76 -27.68
C ASP A 167 4.66 12.15 -26.79
N ALA A 168 4.29 11.81 -25.54
CA ALA A 168 5.21 11.27 -24.55
C ALA A 168 4.78 9.87 -24.04
N PRO A 169 5.71 8.96 -23.70
CA PRO A 169 7.16 9.13 -23.74
C PRO A 169 7.71 9.20 -25.18
N SER A 170 8.86 9.88 -25.34
CA SER A 170 9.53 10.07 -26.62
C SER A 170 10.99 9.62 -26.56
N ASN A 171 11.62 9.48 -27.74
CA ASN A 171 13.02 9.08 -27.83
C ASN A 171 13.97 10.20 -27.37
N VAL A 172 15.07 9.80 -26.73
CA VAL A 172 16.18 10.70 -26.35
C VAL A 172 17.35 10.58 -27.32
N THR A 173 18.18 11.62 -27.38
CA THR A 173 19.37 11.61 -28.25
C THR A 173 20.50 10.76 -27.66
N ALA A 174 21.38 10.25 -28.54
CA ALA A 174 22.58 9.53 -28.11
C ALA A 174 23.51 10.37 -27.23
N GLN A 175 23.54 11.70 -27.42
CA GLN A 175 24.31 12.61 -26.59
C GLN A 175 23.79 12.65 -25.14
N GLN A 176 22.48 12.78 -24.95
CA GLN A 176 21.86 12.76 -23.61
C GLN A 176 22.13 11.45 -22.88
N LEU A 177 22.06 10.32 -23.59
CA LEU A 177 22.39 9.01 -23.03
C LEU A 177 23.87 8.94 -22.61
N LYS A 178 24.78 9.44 -23.46
CA LYS A 178 26.21 9.47 -23.16
C LYS A 178 26.54 10.34 -21.95
N GLU A 179 25.92 11.51 -21.83
CA GLU A 179 26.08 12.42 -20.69
C GLU A 179 25.65 11.77 -19.37
N LEU A 180 24.62 10.91 -19.41
CA LEU A 180 24.16 10.15 -18.25
C LEU A 180 24.85 8.79 -18.07
N HIS A 181 25.82 8.45 -18.94
CA HIS A 181 26.48 7.14 -18.98
C HIS A 181 25.50 5.96 -19.12
N LEU A 182 24.44 6.15 -19.90
CA LEU A 182 23.42 5.15 -20.18
C LEU A 182 23.55 4.58 -21.60
N HIS A 183 23.18 3.31 -21.76
CA HIS A 183 23.02 2.65 -23.05
C HIS A 183 21.64 2.01 -23.09
N LEU A 184 20.90 2.19 -24.18
CA LEU A 184 19.60 1.55 -24.35
C LEU A 184 19.80 0.11 -24.83
N ASP A 185 19.30 -0.85 -24.06
CA ASP A 185 19.19 -2.25 -24.49
C ASP A 185 17.77 -2.46 -25.02
N GLN A 186 17.56 -2.15 -26.30
CA GLN A 186 16.25 -2.32 -26.94
C GLN A 186 16.05 -3.79 -27.29
N PRO A 187 14.93 -4.42 -26.89
CA PRO A 187 14.61 -5.76 -27.34
C PRO A 187 14.46 -5.76 -28.87
N HIS A 188 15.06 -6.75 -29.53
CA HIS A 188 14.92 -7.01 -30.97
C HIS A 188 13.47 -7.19 -31.39
#